data_AF-A0A1B1N4N2-F1
#
_entry.id   AF-A0A1B1N4N2-F1
#
_cell.length_a   1.000
_cell.length_b   1.000
_cell.length_c   1.000
_cell.angle_alpha   90.00
_cell.angle_beta   90.00
_cell.angle_gamma   90.00
#
_symmetry.space_group_name_H-M   'P 1'
#
loop_
_entity.id
_entity.type
_entity.pdbx_description
1 polymer ?
#
loop_
_entity_poly.entity_id
_entity_poly.type
_entity_poly.pdbx_seq_one_letter_code
_entity_poly.pdbx_strand_id
1 'polypeptide(L)'
;MKIEPGYRPLTSSRGLSEGAARQVSSKSFSDAMQHQGEQATHEELSRKLQEIELQGDRLARSMTVRELKAYRMMVKRFLEETVRRGVGMKETKGWDRRGRGKRYKLLDEIDAGLLGMGEELLETEQGRLELLQKIGEIRGLLINLTF
;
A
#
# COMPACT_ATOMS: atom_id res chain seq x y z
N MET A 1 59.70 29.44 43.77
CA MET A 1 59.04 30.28 42.75
C MET A 1 60.06 30.72 41.72
N LYS A 2 59.92 30.25 40.46
CA LYS A 2 60.52 30.84 39.26
C LYS A 2 59.50 30.65 38.12
N ILE A 3 59.22 31.74 37.40
CA ILE A 3 58.17 31.89 36.39
C ILE A 3 58.87 32.13 35.03
N GLU A 4 58.48 31.33 34.01
CA GLU A 4 58.40 31.52 32.53
C GLU A 4 59.55 32.18 31.71
N PRO A 5 59.83 31.78 30.43
CA PRO A 5 58.91 31.94 29.27
C PRO A 5 58.89 30.79 28.24
N GLY A 6 57.79 30.74 27.48
CA GLY A 6 57.48 29.67 26.53
C GLY A 6 58.28 29.67 25.23
N TYR A 7 58.27 28.51 24.58
CA TYR A 7 58.46 28.35 23.15
C TYR A 7 57.44 27.33 22.64
N ARG A 8 56.52 27.80 21.79
CA ARG A 8 55.53 26.99 21.09
C ARG A 8 55.96 26.94 19.63
N PRO A 9 56.32 25.79 19.05
CA PRO A 9 56.53 25.71 17.62
C PRO A 9 55.18 25.60 16.93
N LEU A 10 54.85 26.62 16.13
CA LEU A 10 53.81 26.59 15.11
C LEU A 10 54.49 26.18 13.79
N THR A 11 54.36 24.91 13.41
CA THR A 11 54.37 24.55 11.98
C THR A 11 53.20 23.61 11.71
N SER A 12 52.29 24.10 10.89
CA SER A 12 51.20 23.39 10.27
C SER A 12 51.74 22.47 9.18
N SER A 13 51.42 21.17 9.25
CA SER A 13 51.20 20.36 8.06
C SER A 13 50.01 19.43 8.30
N ARG A 14 48.98 19.63 7.46
CA ARG A 14 47.83 18.76 7.29
C ARG A 14 48.30 17.35 6.90
N GLY A 15 47.79 16.35 7.61
CA GLY A 15 47.59 14.97 7.13
C GLY A 15 46.28 14.48 7.74
N LEU A 16 45.15 14.78 7.11
CA LEU A 16 44.36 13.80 6.34
C LEU A 16 43.68 12.76 7.23
N SER A 17 42.50 13.15 7.72
CA SER A 17 41.30 12.33 7.86
C SER A 17 41.48 10.85 8.25
N GLU A 18 41.44 10.55 9.55
CA GLU A 18 40.73 9.35 9.98
C GLU A 18 39.24 9.63 9.83
N GLY A 19 38.77 9.50 8.59
CA GLY A 19 37.36 9.24 8.36
C GLY A 19 37.06 7.96 9.13
N ALA A 20 36.25 8.07 10.19
CA ALA A 20 35.50 6.96 10.70
C ALA A 20 34.83 6.31 9.49
N ALA A 21 35.42 5.23 8.99
CA ALA A 21 34.89 4.49 7.87
C ALA A 21 33.51 4.06 8.32
N ARG A 22 32.48 4.77 7.83
CA ARG A 22 31.11 4.29 7.89
C ARG A 22 31.20 2.91 7.29
N GLN A 23 31.11 1.89 8.16
CA GLN A 23 30.94 0.53 7.74
C GLN A 23 29.59 0.53 7.05
N VAL A 24 29.62 0.73 5.72
CA VAL A 24 28.44 0.62 4.88
C VAL A 24 28.06 -0.84 5.02
N SER A 25 27.09 -1.12 5.88
CA SER A 25 26.53 -2.45 6.01
C SER A 25 25.99 -2.81 4.64
N SER A 26 26.73 -3.61 3.88
CA SER A 26 26.25 -4.17 2.63
C SER A 26 24.98 -4.93 2.98
N LYS A 27 23.84 -4.51 2.43
CA LYS A 27 22.56 -5.18 2.62
C LYS A 27 22.78 -6.68 2.42
N SER A 28 22.32 -7.50 3.37
CA SER A 28 22.47 -8.95 3.26
C SER A 28 21.78 -9.44 1.98
N PHE A 29 22.28 -10.49 1.35
CA PHE A 29 21.60 -11.12 0.20
C PHE A 29 20.14 -11.49 0.54
N SER A 30 19.88 -11.87 1.79
CA SER A 30 18.51 -12.09 2.31
C SER A 30 17.64 -10.83 2.21
N ASP A 31 18.19 -9.67 2.55
CA ASP A 31 17.45 -8.40 2.55
C ASP A 31 17.18 -7.95 1.11
N ALA A 32 18.15 -8.16 0.21
CA ALA A 32 17.98 -7.88 -1.22
C ALA A 32 16.90 -8.78 -1.84
N MET A 33 16.88 -10.07 -1.49
CA MET A 33 15.88 -11.02 -1.99
C MET A 33 14.49 -10.71 -1.43
N GLN A 34 14.38 -10.37 -0.15
CA GLN A 34 13.11 -9.96 0.46
C GLN A 34 12.56 -8.69 -0.21
N HIS A 35 13.40 -7.68 -0.40
CA HIS A 35 12.99 -6.42 -1.03
C HIS A 35 12.52 -6.62 -2.47
N GLN A 36 13.20 -7.47 -3.26
CA GLN A 36 12.72 -7.81 -4.61
C GLN A 36 11.37 -8.57 -4.57
N GLY A 37 11.18 -9.47 -3.61
CA GLY A 37 9.90 -10.17 -3.43
C GLY A 37 8.74 -9.23 -3.08
N GLU A 38 8.99 -8.24 -2.23
CA GLU A 38 8.01 -7.19 -1.89
C GLU A 38 7.67 -6.31 -3.10
N GLN A 39 8.67 -5.91 -3.90
CA GLN A 39 8.47 -5.14 -5.14
C GLN A 39 7.65 -5.93 -6.17
N ALA A 40 8.00 -7.18 -6.44
CA ALA A 40 7.26 -8.03 -7.37
C ALA A 40 5.80 -8.22 -6.94
N THR A 41 5.57 -8.34 -5.63
CA THR A 41 4.22 -8.42 -5.05
C THR A 41 3.44 -7.14 -5.28
N HIS A 42 4.05 -5.98 -5.03
CA HIS A 42 3.41 -4.68 -5.25
C HIS A 42 3.05 -4.46 -6.73
N GLU A 43 3.93 -4.84 -7.65
CA GLU A 43 3.64 -4.78 -9.09
C GLU A 43 2.48 -5.68 -9.50
N GLU A 44 2.40 -6.89 -8.95
CA GLU A 44 1.29 -7.81 -9.23
C GLU A 44 -0.05 -7.28 -8.71
N LEU A 45 -0.08 -6.73 -7.50
CA LEU A 45 -1.27 -6.09 -6.94
C LEU A 45 -1.68 -4.86 -7.77
N SER A 46 -0.72 -4.06 -8.22
CA SER A 46 -0.98 -2.91 -9.08
C SER A 46 -1.62 -3.33 -10.42
N ARG A 47 -1.13 -4.41 -11.05
CA ARG A 47 -1.75 -4.96 -12.27
C ARG A 47 -3.19 -5.43 -12.02
N LYS A 48 -3.44 -6.18 -10.95
CA LYS A 48 -4.80 -6.64 -10.60
C LYS A 48 -5.74 -5.47 -10.30
N LEU A 49 -5.24 -4.41 -9.66
CA LEU A 49 -6.02 -3.20 -9.42
C LEU A 49 -6.44 -2.54 -10.74
N GLN A 50 -5.52 -2.42 -11.71
CA GLN A 50 -5.85 -1.89 -13.04
C GLN A 50 -6.89 -2.75 -13.77
N GLU A 51 -6.80 -4.08 -13.68
CA GLU A 51 -7.80 -4.98 -14.25
C GLU A 51 -9.20 -4.77 -13.61
N ILE A 52 -9.25 -4.56 -12.29
CA ILE A 52 -10.49 -4.23 -11.57
C ILE A 52 -11.04 -2.87 -12.03
N GLU A 53 -10.19 -1.86 -12.21
CA GLU A 53 -10.61 -0.55 -12.71
C GLU A 53 -11.25 -0.65 -14.09
N LEU A 54 -10.60 -1.35 -15.02
CA LEU A 54 -11.14 -1.58 -16.37
C LEU A 54 -12.48 -2.32 -16.32
N GLN A 55 -12.61 -3.32 -15.45
CA GLN A 55 -13.87 -4.03 -15.27
C GLN A 55 -14.95 -3.14 -14.64
N GLY A 56 -14.59 -2.28 -13.70
CA GLY A 56 -15.48 -1.26 -13.12
C GLY A 56 -16.00 -0.29 -14.17
N ASP A 57 -15.14 0.15 -15.10
CA ASP A 57 -15.55 1.00 -16.21
C ASP A 57 -16.50 0.28 -17.18
N ARG A 58 -16.30 -1.03 -17.41
CA ARG A 58 -17.23 -1.85 -18.21
C ARG A 58 -18.58 -2.01 -17.52
N LEU A 59 -18.59 -2.18 -16.19
CA LEU A 59 -19.81 -2.19 -15.40
C LEU A 59 -20.53 -0.83 -15.45
N ALA A 60 -19.80 0.27 -15.28
CA ALA A 60 -20.34 1.63 -15.34
C ALA A 60 -21.01 1.94 -16.70
N ARG A 61 -20.47 1.43 -17.80
CA ARG A 61 -21.04 1.62 -19.14
C ARG A 61 -22.22 0.72 -19.46
N SER A 62 -22.13 -0.56 -19.10
CA SER A 62 -23.11 -1.57 -19.55
C SER A 62 -24.20 -1.89 -18.52
N MET A 63 -23.90 -1.70 -17.24
CA MET A 63 -24.81 -1.93 -16.11
C MET A 63 -25.52 -3.29 -16.16
N THR A 64 -24.81 -4.34 -16.54
CA THR A 64 -25.38 -5.70 -16.60
C THR A 64 -24.99 -6.54 -15.37
N VAL A 65 -25.86 -7.49 -15.02
CA VAL A 65 -25.61 -8.48 -13.95
C VAL A 65 -24.30 -9.25 -14.19
N ARG A 66 -24.00 -9.55 -15.47
CA ARG A 66 -22.76 -10.23 -15.86
C ARG A 66 -21.54 -9.42 -15.45
N GLU A 67 -21.52 -8.12 -15.78
CA GLU A 67 -20.40 -7.26 -15.44
C GLU A 67 -20.28 -7.02 -13.94
N LEU A 68 -21.41 -6.91 -13.24
CA LEU A 68 -21.43 -6.78 -11.79
C LEU A 68 -20.83 -8.03 -11.13
N LYS A 69 -21.23 -9.21 -11.57
CA LYS A 69 -20.69 -10.48 -11.07
C LYS A 69 -19.18 -10.58 -11.31
N ALA A 70 -18.72 -10.23 -12.51
CA ALA A 70 -17.30 -10.24 -12.85
C ALA A 70 -16.51 -9.26 -11.97
N TYR A 71 -17.00 -8.02 -11.83
CA TYR A 71 -16.39 -7.01 -10.96
C TYR A 71 -16.28 -7.50 -9.51
N ARG A 72 -17.39 -7.98 -8.92
CA ARG A 72 -17.41 -8.50 -7.54
C ARG A 72 -16.42 -9.64 -7.34
N MET A 73 -16.32 -10.57 -8.29
CA MET A 73 -15.36 -11.68 -8.19
C MET A 73 -13.91 -11.21 -8.27
N MET A 74 -13.59 -10.23 -9.11
CA MET A 74 -12.23 -9.69 -9.21
C MET A 74 -11.83 -8.96 -7.95
N VAL A 75 -12.72 -8.12 -7.39
CA VAL A 75 -12.48 -7.44 -6.12
C VAL A 75 -12.27 -8.45 -5.00
N LYS A 76 -13.14 -9.46 -4.85
CA LYS A 76 -12.98 -10.50 -3.80
C LYS A 76 -11.64 -11.22 -3.87
N ARG A 77 -11.22 -11.66 -5.05
CA ARG A 77 -9.90 -12.31 -5.25
C ARG A 77 -8.76 -11.38 -4.87
N PHE A 78 -8.85 -10.10 -5.23
CA PHE A 78 -7.85 -9.11 -4.85
C PHE A 78 -7.76 -8.91 -3.32
N LEU A 79 -8.90 -8.86 -2.62
CA LEU A 79 -8.91 -8.76 -1.16
C LEU A 79 -8.29 -10.00 -0.51
N GLU A 80 -8.64 -11.21 -0.97
CA GLU A 80 -8.09 -12.48 -0.49
C GLU A 80 -6.56 -12.52 -0.64
N GLU A 81 -6.04 -12.11 -1.80
CA GLU A 81 -4.62 -12.03 -2.05
C GLU A 81 -3.93 -10.99 -1.16
N THR A 82 -4.57 -9.83 -0.97
CA THR A 82 -4.03 -8.76 -0.11
C THR A 82 -3.99 -9.18 1.35
N VAL A 83 -4.97 -9.96 1.84
CA VAL A 83 -4.93 -10.55 3.18
C VAL A 83 -3.81 -11.59 3.26
N ARG A 84 -3.75 -12.54 2.32
CA ARG A 84 -2.76 -13.62 2.34
C ARG A 84 -1.32 -13.09 2.34
N ARG A 85 -1.07 -12.01 1.60
CA ARG A 85 0.24 -11.36 1.49
C ARG A 85 0.48 -10.34 2.62
N GLY A 86 -0.58 -9.69 3.09
CA GLY A 86 -0.56 -8.65 4.12
C GLY A 86 -0.26 -9.15 5.54
N VAL A 87 -0.44 -10.44 5.81
CA VAL A 87 -0.06 -11.12 7.09
C VAL A 87 1.47 -11.03 7.35
N GLY A 88 2.30 -10.78 6.33
CA GLY A 88 3.74 -10.54 6.49
C GLY A 88 4.15 -9.08 6.73
N MET A 89 3.34 -8.10 6.29
CA MET A 89 3.60 -6.66 6.52
C MET A 89 3.10 -6.28 7.91
N LYS A 90 4.01 -6.43 8.89
CA LYS A 90 3.86 -6.06 10.30
C LYS A 90 2.98 -4.82 10.51
N GLU A 91 2.26 -4.90 11.62
CA GLU A 91 1.24 -4.02 12.21
C GLU A 91 1.64 -2.54 12.42
N THR A 92 2.44 -1.92 11.56
CA THR A 92 3.07 -0.63 11.88
C THR A 92 2.24 0.62 11.59
N LYS A 93 0.97 0.51 11.18
CA LYS A 93 0.14 1.70 10.88
C LYS A 93 -1.30 1.58 11.38
N GLY A 94 -1.48 1.91 12.67
CA GLY A 94 -2.74 2.38 13.23
C GLY A 94 -3.68 1.29 13.75
N TRP A 95 -3.80 1.23 15.07
CA TRP A 95 -4.87 0.52 15.76
C TRP A 95 -6.11 1.42 15.82
N ASP A 96 -7.29 0.90 15.48
CA ASP A 96 -8.55 1.55 15.86
C ASP A 96 -8.69 1.55 17.41
N ARG A 97 -9.46 2.49 17.97
CA ARG A 97 -9.81 2.59 19.40
C ARG A 97 -10.34 1.28 20.00
N ARG A 98 -10.79 0.33 19.17
CA ARG A 98 -11.36 -0.96 19.57
C ARG A 98 -10.44 -2.16 19.35
N GLY A 99 -9.16 -1.96 19.05
CA GLY A 99 -8.27 -3.11 18.89
C GLY A 99 -8.36 -3.81 17.53
N ARG A 100 -9.09 -3.26 16.55
CA ARG A 100 -9.12 -3.78 15.18
C ARG A 100 -8.09 -3.06 14.30
N GLY A 101 -7.34 -3.81 13.49
CA GLY A 101 -6.41 -3.22 12.52
C GLY A 101 -7.17 -2.47 11.42
N LYS A 102 -6.71 -1.26 11.06
CA LYS A 102 -7.32 -0.39 10.03
C LYS A 102 -7.62 -1.15 8.72
N ARG A 103 -6.76 -2.08 8.32
CA ARG A 103 -6.93 -2.92 7.11
C ARG A 103 -8.14 -3.84 7.19
N TYR A 104 -8.39 -4.52 8.32
CA TYR A 104 -9.57 -5.38 8.47
C TYR A 104 -10.88 -4.59 8.40
N LYS A 105 -10.89 -3.36 8.89
CA LYS A 105 -12.05 -2.47 8.74
C LYS A 105 -12.31 -2.10 7.27
N LEU A 106 -11.26 -1.75 6.53
CA LEU A 106 -11.34 -1.51 5.09
C LEU A 106 -11.88 -2.73 4.32
N LEU A 107 -11.46 -3.94 4.68
CA LEU A 107 -11.98 -5.17 4.08
C LEU A 107 -13.49 -5.33 4.29
N ASP A 108 -13.95 -5.16 5.53
CA ASP A 108 -15.37 -5.25 5.86
C ASP A 108 -16.20 -4.19 5.13
N GLU A 109 -15.68 -2.96 5.02
CA GLU A 109 -16.32 -1.87 4.28
C GLU A 109 -16.45 -2.19 2.78
N ILE A 110 -15.40 -2.76 2.17
CA ILE A 110 -15.44 -3.16 0.76
C ILE A 110 -16.45 -4.29 0.55
N ASP A 111 -16.45 -5.34 1.39
CA ASP A 111 -17.39 -6.46 1.21
C ASP A 111 -18.85 -6.02 1.39
N ALA A 112 -19.12 -5.15 2.37
CA ALA A 112 -20.44 -4.54 2.54
C ALA A 112 -20.85 -3.72 1.31
N GLY A 113 -19.93 -2.92 0.76
CA GLY A 113 -20.13 -2.18 -0.49
C GLY A 113 -20.53 -3.10 -1.65
N LEU A 114 -19.79 -4.20 -1.85
CA LEU A 114 -20.04 -5.19 -2.91
C LEU A 114 -21.39 -5.91 -2.79
N LEU A 115 -21.89 -6.10 -1.57
CA LEU A 115 -23.20 -6.70 -1.34
C LEU A 115 -24.33 -5.77 -1.79
N GLY A 116 -24.23 -4.46 -1.49
CA GLY A 116 -25.23 -3.46 -1.83
C GLY A 116 -25.37 -3.17 -3.33
N MET A 117 -24.31 -3.35 -4.12
CA MET A 117 -24.34 -3.08 -5.57
C MET A 117 -25.39 -3.89 -6.35
N GLY A 118 -25.82 -5.04 -5.82
CA GLY A 118 -26.85 -5.86 -6.47
C GLY A 118 -28.25 -5.22 -6.41
N GLU A 119 -28.54 -4.53 -5.32
CA GLU A 119 -29.83 -3.83 -5.11
C GLU A 119 -29.92 -2.56 -5.97
N GLU A 120 -28.78 -1.99 -6.34
CA GLU A 120 -28.68 -0.75 -7.11
C GLU A 120 -28.66 -0.96 -8.63
N LEU A 121 -28.55 -2.22 -9.07
CA LEU A 121 -28.67 -2.59 -10.49
C LEU A 121 -30.13 -2.51 -11.00
N LEU A 122 -30.93 -1.62 -10.41
CA LEU A 122 -32.29 -1.31 -10.83
C LEU A 122 -32.23 -0.41 -12.07
N GLU A 123 -33.23 -0.52 -12.94
CA GLU A 123 -33.35 0.31 -14.14
C GLU A 123 -33.82 1.75 -13.83
N THR A 124 -33.72 2.19 -12.57
CA THR A 124 -34.03 3.56 -12.16
C THR A 124 -32.79 4.43 -12.30
N GLU A 125 -32.98 5.69 -12.71
CA GLU A 125 -31.88 6.66 -12.81
C GLU A 125 -31.14 6.84 -11.47
N GLN A 126 -31.88 6.78 -10.36
CA GLN A 126 -31.31 6.85 -9.02
C GLN A 126 -30.38 5.65 -8.72
N GLY A 127 -30.83 4.42 -9.00
CA GLY A 127 -30.01 3.22 -8.76
C GLY A 127 -28.75 3.21 -9.62
N ARG A 128 -28.84 3.69 -10.88
CA ARG A 128 -27.69 3.83 -11.78
C ARG A 128 -26.65 4.81 -11.23
N LEU A 129 -27.08 5.94 -10.67
CA LEU A 129 -26.17 6.91 -10.03
C LEU A 129 -25.53 6.35 -8.76
N GLU A 130 -26.31 5.67 -7.91
CA GLU A 130 -25.82 5.02 -6.69
C GLU A 130 -24.78 3.94 -7.00
N LEU A 131 -25.03 3.12 -8.03
CA LEU A 131 -24.10 2.11 -8.50
C LEU A 131 -22.76 2.72 -8.95
N LEU A 132 -22.80 3.83 -9.71
CA LEU A 132 -21.60 4.54 -10.15
C LEU A 132 -20.81 5.09 -8.95
N GLN A 133 -21.52 5.64 -7.96
CA GLN A 133 -20.90 6.11 -6.72
C GLN A 133 -20.20 4.96 -5.98
N LYS A 134 -20.87 3.81 -5.82
CA LYS A 134 -20.26 2.63 -5.18
C LYS A 134 -19.02 2.12 -5.92
N ILE A 135 -19.03 2.11 -7.26
CA ILE A 135 -17.85 1.74 -8.06
C ILE A 135 -16.67 2.66 -7.72
N GLY A 136 -16.91 3.97 -7.62
CA GLY A 136 -15.91 4.96 -7.24
C GLY A 136 -15.40 4.80 -5.80
N GLU A 137 -16.31 4.57 -4.85
CA GLU A 137 -15.97 4.33 -3.44
C GLU A 137 -15.11 3.07 -3.29
N ILE A 138 -15.52 1.95 -3.90
CA ILE A 138 -14.75 0.70 -3.87
C ILE A 138 -13.36 0.92 -4.46
N ARG A 139 -13.24 1.64 -5.59
CA ARG A 139 -11.93 1.97 -6.18
C ARG A 139 -11.04 2.73 -5.19
N GLY A 140 -11.59 3.76 -4.53
CA GLY A 140 -10.86 4.52 -3.51
C GLY A 140 -10.40 3.67 -2.32
N LEU A 141 -11.27 2.78 -1.83
CA LEU A 141 -10.94 1.87 -0.73
C LEU A 141 -9.85 0.86 -1.12
N LEU A 142 -9.86 0.35 -2.36
CA LEU A 142 -8.84 -0.56 -2.86
C LEU A 142 -7.46 0.11 -2.96
N ILE A 143 -7.42 1.37 -3.43
CA ILE A 143 -6.17 2.17 -3.47
C ILE A 143 -5.61 2.37 -2.06
N ASN A 144 -6.45 2.72 -1.08
CA ASN A 144 -6.08 2.90 0.33
C ASN A 144 -5.66 1.58 1.01
N LEU A 145 -6.03 0.42 0.45
CA LEU A 145 -5.58 -0.87 0.93
C LEU A 145 -4.16 -1.19 0.44
N THR A 146 -3.79 -0.72 -0.75
CA THR A 146 -2.47 -0.96 -1.38
C THR A 146 -1.39 0.06 -1.01
N PHE A 147 -1.75 1.31 -0.68
CA PHE A 147 -0.83 2.43 -0.44
C PHE A 147 -0.97 2.99 0.99
#